data_AF-A0A1U0XTU3-F1
#
_entry.id   AF-A0A1U0XTU3-F1
#
_cell.length_a   1.000
_cell.length_b   1.000
_cell.length_c   1.000
_cell.angle_alpha   90.00
_cell.angle_beta   90.00
_cell.angle_gamma   90.00
#
_symmetry.space_group_name_H-M   'P 1'
#
loop_
_entity.id
_entity.type
_entity.pdbx_description
1 polymer ?
#
loop_
_entity_poly.entity_id
_entity_poly.type
_entity_poly.pdbx_seq_one_letter_code
_entity_poly.pdbx_strand_id
1 'polypeptide(L)'
;MTIRRFFSSAASVCALLLAGCGPGLTDKDNSPVTALKIEVPESAKPLGGYLDPYRVEFLMPNDQWRGHVDKYYPGKTLSEFVSKTEYEYPPVCIAAFRSGVRLVKWVTSDEIQYLDTDQKAHRSVSVIPDCEPGKAYVRWSLGDPK
;
A
#
# COMPACT_ATOMS: atom_id res chain seq x y z
N MET A 1 -61.86 10.40 -21.70
CA MET A 1 -61.46 11.53 -20.84
C MET A 1 -61.42 11.02 -19.41
N THR A 2 -60.31 10.41 -18.97
CA THR A 2 -60.09 10.05 -17.54
C THR A 2 -58.61 9.76 -17.25
N ILE A 3 -57.93 10.82 -16.78
CA ILE A 3 -56.98 10.92 -15.65
C ILE A 3 -55.87 9.85 -15.49
N ARG A 4 -54.62 10.36 -15.66
CA ARG A 4 -53.32 9.81 -15.27
C ARG A 4 -53.28 9.31 -13.82
N ARG A 5 -52.57 8.19 -13.59
CA ARG A 5 -51.80 7.96 -12.35
C ARG A 5 -50.47 7.29 -12.70
N PHE A 6 -49.42 8.10 -12.75
CA PHE A 6 -48.03 7.64 -12.68
C PHE A 6 -47.80 7.15 -11.24
N PHE A 7 -47.54 5.86 -11.07
CA PHE A 7 -47.02 5.34 -9.82
C PHE A 7 -45.49 5.46 -9.85
N SER A 8 -44.99 6.48 -9.18
CA SER A 8 -43.59 6.64 -8.80
C SER A 8 -43.24 5.58 -7.75
N SER A 9 -42.53 4.54 -8.14
CA SER A 9 -41.89 3.62 -7.19
C SER A 9 -40.52 4.18 -6.80
N ALA A 10 -40.50 5.11 -5.85
CA ALA A 10 -39.32 5.42 -5.07
C ALA A 10 -39.25 4.41 -3.92
N ALA A 11 -38.28 3.49 -3.94
CA ALA A 11 -38.01 2.60 -2.81
C ALA A 11 -36.51 2.30 -2.71
N SER A 12 -35.83 3.20 -1.99
CA SER A 12 -34.80 2.93 -0.99
C SER A 12 -33.74 1.86 -1.32
N VAL A 13 -32.64 2.28 -1.94
CA VAL A 13 -31.37 1.56 -1.87
C VAL A 13 -30.84 1.73 -0.44
N CYS A 14 -31.11 0.75 0.43
CA CYS A 14 -30.41 0.61 1.69
C CYS A 14 -28.94 0.29 1.41
N ALA A 15 -28.12 1.32 1.31
CA ALA A 15 -26.68 1.23 1.44
C ALA A 15 -26.36 0.83 2.90
N LEU A 16 -26.38 -0.47 3.18
CA LEU A 16 -25.78 -1.03 4.38
C LEU A 16 -24.26 -0.99 4.20
N LEU A 17 -23.70 0.19 4.49
CA LEU A 17 -22.33 0.35 4.94
C LEU A 17 -22.18 -0.46 6.23
N LEU A 18 -21.83 -1.73 6.10
CA LEU A 18 -21.22 -2.48 7.19
C LEU A 18 -19.81 -1.93 7.38
N ALA A 19 -19.74 -0.83 8.13
CA ALA A 19 -18.58 -0.48 8.92
C ALA A 19 -18.37 -1.60 9.96
N GLY A 20 -17.78 -2.71 9.53
CA GLY A 20 -17.32 -3.77 10.39
C GLY A 20 -15.98 -3.38 11.00
N CYS A 21 -16.00 -2.76 12.18
CA CYS A 21 -14.89 -2.88 13.12
C CYS A 21 -14.87 -4.33 13.63
N GLY A 22 -14.06 -5.17 12.99
CA GLY A 22 -13.76 -6.54 13.40
C GLY A 22 -12.41 -6.94 12.78
N PRO A 23 -11.67 -7.89 13.37
CA PRO A 23 -10.34 -8.26 12.91
C PRO A 23 -10.39 -8.63 11.42
N GLY A 24 -9.44 -8.09 10.67
CA GLY A 24 -9.49 -8.08 9.22
C GLY A 24 -9.46 -9.51 8.70
N LEU A 25 -10.16 -9.75 7.60
CA LEU A 25 -10.16 -11.03 6.87
C LEU A 25 -8.76 -11.57 6.51
N THR A 26 -7.70 -10.78 6.73
CA THR A 26 -6.30 -11.14 6.52
C THR A 26 -5.70 -11.99 7.63
N ASP A 27 -6.18 -11.94 8.88
CA ASP A 27 -5.40 -12.26 10.08
C ASP A 27 -5.19 -13.77 10.41
N LYS A 28 -5.58 -14.69 9.51
CA LYS A 28 -5.42 -16.15 9.70
C LYS A 28 -4.17 -16.76 9.04
N ASP A 29 -3.47 -15.99 8.21
CA ASP A 29 -2.26 -16.40 7.52
C ASP A 29 -1.08 -15.57 8.04
N ASN A 30 0.03 -16.19 8.44
CA ASN A 30 1.23 -15.45 8.89
C ASN A 30 2.08 -14.92 7.71
N SER A 31 1.47 -14.78 6.54
CA SER A 31 2.12 -14.17 5.38
C SER A 31 2.56 -12.72 5.69
N PRO A 32 3.63 -12.23 5.06
CA PRO A 32 4.08 -10.86 5.29
C PRO A 32 2.99 -9.81 4.97
N VAL A 33 2.16 -10.06 3.96
CA VAL A 33 1.06 -9.14 3.59
C VAL A 33 -0.01 -9.05 4.66
N THR A 34 -0.34 -10.18 5.31
CA THR A 34 -1.23 -10.20 6.47
C THR A 34 -0.64 -9.46 7.65
N ALA A 35 0.61 -9.75 8.03
CA ALA A 35 1.27 -9.09 9.15
C ALA A 35 1.35 -7.56 8.97
N LEU A 36 1.60 -7.13 7.74
CA LEU A 36 1.61 -5.71 7.34
C LEU A 36 0.21 -5.11 7.19
N LYS A 37 -0.86 -5.92 7.15
CA LYS A 37 -2.24 -5.50 6.85
C LYS A 37 -2.31 -4.71 5.54
N ILE A 38 -1.69 -5.26 4.49
CA ILE A 38 -1.66 -4.69 3.13
C ILE A 38 -2.07 -5.71 2.07
N GLU A 39 -2.36 -5.22 0.88
CA GLU A 39 -2.56 -6.02 -0.33
C GLU A 39 -1.48 -5.63 -1.35
N VAL A 40 -0.96 -6.60 -2.10
CA VAL A 40 -0.11 -6.31 -3.27
C VAL A 40 -1.03 -6.22 -4.49
N PRO A 41 -1.05 -5.10 -5.25
CA PRO A 41 -1.90 -4.98 -6.42
C PRO A 41 -1.61 -6.08 -7.45
N GLU A 42 -2.63 -6.59 -8.14
CA GLU A 42 -2.45 -7.62 -9.18
C GLU A 42 -1.56 -7.15 -10.34
N SER A 43 -1.55 -5.84 -10.61
CA SER A 43 -0.69 -5.21 -11.60
C SER A 43 0.78 -5.14 -11.18
N ALA A 44 1.10 -5.45 -9.93
CA ALA A 44 2.44 -5.33 -9.38
C ALA A 44 3.33 -6.51 -9.77
N LYS A 45 4.60 -6.21 -10.05
CA LYS A 45 5.64 -7.23 -10.23
C LYS A 45 6.34 -7.45 -8.88
N PRO A 46 6.16 -8.60 -8.21
CA PRO A 46 6.88 -8.89 -6.97
C PRO A 46 8.38 -8.99 -7.22
N LEU A 47 9.19 -8.49 -6.28
CA LEU A 47 10.65 -8.43 -6.40
C LEU A 47 11.41 -9.41 -5.50
N GLY A 48 10.69 -10.19 -4.69
CA GLY A 48 11.25 -11.25 -3.85
C GLY A 48 10.16 -12.22 -3.40
N GLY A 49 10.54 -13.47 -3.13
CA GLY A 49 9.69 -14.41 -2.41
C GLY A 49 9.56 -13.96 -0.95
N TYR A 50 8.40 -14.21 -0.35
CA TYR A 50 8.04 -13.87 1.03
C TYR A 50 8.88 -14.61 2.10
N LEU A 51 10.21 -14.59 2.00
CA LEU A 51 11.14 -15.23 2.96
C LEU A 51 11.30 -14.44 4.25
N ASP A 52 10.76 -13.21 4.29
CA ASP A 52 10.82 -12.31 5.42
C ASP A 52 9.38 -11.87 5.78
N PRO A 53 8.81 -12.31 6.93
CA PRO A 53 7.49 -11.89 7.39
C PRO A 53 7.38 -10.37 7.60
N TYR A 54 8.51 -9.67 7.67
CA TYR A 54 8.57 -8.25 7.96
C TYR A 54 8.78 -7.37 6.72
N ARG A 55 8.77 -7.94 5.51
CA ARG A 55 9.04 -7.16 4.30
C ARG A 55 8.27 -7.65 3.08
N VAL A 56 7.72 -6.69 2.34
CA VAL A 56 7.08 -6.91 1.03
C VAL A 56 7.61 -5.88 0.03
N GLU A 57 8.11 -6.34 -1.11
CA GLU A 57 8.75 -5.51 -2.14
C GLU A 57 8.17 -5.83 -3.52
N PHE A 58 7.79 -4.79 -4.26
CA PHE A 58 7.24 -4.93 -5.60
C PHE A 58 7.44 -3.66 -6.43
N LEU A 59 7.29 -3.79 -7.74
CA LEU A 59 7.16 -2.67 -8.67
C LEU A 59 5.70 -2.48 -9.05
N MET A 60 5.27 -1.24 -9.15
CA MET A 60 3.93 -0.88 -9.64
C MET A 60 4.00 0.36 -10.55
N PRO A 61 2.96 0.65 -11.35
CA PRO A 61 2.92 1.86 -12.17
C PRO A 61 3.11 3.16 -11.36
N ASN A 62 3.87 4.11 -11.92
CA ASN A 62 4.22 5.39 -11.27
C ASN A 62 3.00 6.27 -10.92
N ASP A 63 1.92 6.15 -11.68
CA ASP A 63 0.67 6.88 -11.47
C ASP A 63 -0.19 6.28 -10.36
N GLN A 64 0.07 5.02 -9.97
CA GLN A 64 -0.77 4.27 -9.03
C GLN A 64 -0.25 4.29 -7.58
N TRP A 65 1.06 4.49 -7.36
CA TRP A 65 1.64 4.30 -6.02
C TRP A 65 1.08 5.26 -4.96
N ARG A 66 0.72 6.49 -5.34
CA ARG A 66 0.16 7.48 -4.39
C ARG A 66 -1.18 7.02 -3.84
N GLY A 67 -2.08 6.58 -4.71
CA GLY A 67 -3.38 6.05 -4.30
C GLY A 67 -3.23 4.76 -3.48
N HIS A 68 -2.26 3.93 -3.82
CA HIS A 68 -1.95 2.73 -3.04
C HIS A 68 -1.50 3.06 -1.61
N VAL A 69 -0.59 4.03 -1.44
CA VAL A 69 -0.14 4.46 -0.10
C VAL A 69 -1.25 5.13 0.69
N ASP A 70 -2.05 5.99 0.04
CA ASP A 70 -3.15 6.72 0.69
C ASP A 70 -4.23 5.79 1.25
N LYS A 71 -4.49 4.63 0.61
CA LYS A 71 -5.38 3.57 1.14
C LYS A 71 -5.02 3.16 2.58
N TYR A 72 -3.73 3.17 2.94
CA TYR A 72 -3.23 2.70 4.23
C TYR A 72 -2.82 3.83 5.18
N TYR A 73 -2.57 5.02 4.65
CA TYR A 73 -2.17 6.21 5.41
C TYR A 73 -2.96 7.45 4.96
N PRO A 74 -4.30 7.44 5.06
CA PRO A 74 -5.14 8.51 4.54
C PRO A 74 -4.80 9.83 5.21
N GLY A 75 -4.50 10.85 4.40
CA GLY A 75 -4.17 12.18 4.89
C GLY A 75 -2.82 12.32 5.60
N LYS A 76 -1.98 11.27 5.64
CA LYS A 76 -0.61 11.40 6.16
C LYS A 76 0.30 12.05 5.14
N THR A 77 1.18 12.92 5.62
CA THR A 77 2.25 13.50 4.81
C THR A 77 3.35 12.47 4.58
N LEU A 78 3.80 12.38 3.33
CA LEU A 78 4.99 11.63 2.94
C LEU A 78 6.22 12.54 3.06
N SER A 79 7.27 12.04 3.69
CA SER A 79 8.55 12.73 3.80
C SER A 79 9.46 12.33 2.65
N GLU A 80 10.03 13.30 1.97
CA GLU A 80 11.04 13.06 0.93
C GLU A 80 12.41 12.81 1.58
N PHE A 81 13.09 11.76 1.12
CA PHE A 81 14.46 11.43 1.45
C PHE A 81 15.25 11.32 0.16
N VAL A 82 16.29 12.14 0.05
CA VAL A 82 17.26 12.02 -1.03
C VAL A 82 18.47 11.28 -0.49
N SER A 83 18.78 10.15 -1.12
CA SER A 83 20.03 9.45 -0.85
C SER A 83 21.25 10.33 -1.16
N LYS A 84 22.33 10.16 -0.39
CA LYS A 84 23.62 10.81 -0.67
C LYS A 84 24.35 10.16 -1.83
N THR A 85 24.14 8.86 -2.04
CA THR A 85 24.78 8.09 -3.11
C THR A 85 23.78 7.20 -3.86
N GLU A 86 24.05 6.87 -5.12
CA GLU A 86 23.16 6.00 -5.89
C GLU A 86 23.11 4.55 -5.40
N TYR A 87 24.09 4.13 -4.58
CA TYR A 87 24.20 2.78 -4.01
C TYR A 87 23.30 2.51 -2.80
N GLU A 88 22.70 3.54 -2.20
CA GLU A 88 21.74 3.35 -1.09
C GLU A 88 20.33 3.01 -1.59
N TYR A 89 20.14 3.01 -2.91
CA TYR A 89 18.90 2.54 -3.54
C TYR A 89 18.97 1.04 -3.81
N PRO A 90 17.82 0.33 -3.80
CA PRO A 90 17.77 -1.08 -4.13
C PRO A 90 18.39 -1.37 -5.51
N PRO A 91 19.06 -2.51 -5.72
CA PRO A 91 19.72 -2.83 -6.99
C PRO A 91 18.79 -2.77 -8.23
N VAL A 92 17.50 -3.02 -8.03
CA VAL A 92 16.47 -2.91 -9.08
C VAL A 92 16.31 -1.48 -9.62
N CYS A 93 16.74 -0.46 -8.86
CA CYS A 93 16.69 0.96 -9.25
C CYS A 93 18.03 1.51 -9.75
N ILE A 94 19.03 0.66 -10.05
CA ILE A 94 20.36 1.10 -10.50
C ILE A 94 20.28 1.98 -11.76
N ALA A 95 21.18 2.97 -11.83
CA ALA A 95 21.22 4.00 -12.87
C ALA A 95 21.12 3.49 -14.32
N ALA A 96 21.72 2.34 -14.63
CA ALA A 96 21.69 1.73 -15.96
C ALA A 96 20.28 1.35 -16.44
N PHE A 97 19.32 1.18 -15.52
CA PHE A 97 17.94 0.80 -15.83
C PHE A 97 16.95 1.98 -15.82
N ARG A 98 17.43 3.23 -15.63
CA ARG A 98 16.57 4.43 -15.49
C ARG A 98 16.91 5.53 -16.50
N SER A 99 15.97 6.45 -16.71
CA SER A 99 16.06 7.56 -17.68
C SER A 99 16.83 8.80 -17.18
N GLY A 100 17.86 8.63 -16.35
CA GLY A 100 18.69 9.75 -15.86
C GLY A 100 18.00 10.67 -14.82
N VAL A 101 16.85 10.25 -14.27
CA VAL A 101 16.10 11.01 -13.26
C VAL A 101 16.74 10.85 -11.87
N ARG A 102 16.72 11.91 -11.07
CA ARG A 102 17.14 11.88 -9.66
C ARG A 102 16.18 11.01 -8.87
N LEU A 103 16.69 9.93 -8.26
CA LEU A 103 15.90 9.11 -7.37
C LEU A 103 15.59 9.89 -6.08
N VAL A 104 14.33 9.84 -5.68
CA VAL A 104 13.82 10.33 -4.40
C VAL A 104 13.09 9.17 -3.72
N LYS A 105 13.22 9.06 -2.41
CA LYS A 105 12.52 8.06 -1.60
C LYS A 105 11.47 8.76 -0.75
N TRP A 106 10.21 8.44 -0.96
CA TRP A 106 9.11 8.92 -0.12
C TRP A 106 8.84 7.92 0.99
N VAL A 107 8.69 8.38 2.23
CA VAL A 107 8.48 7.50 3.38
C VAL A 107 7.35 8.02 4.26
N THR A 108 6.54 7.10 4.79
CA THR A 108 5.63 7.35 5.90
C THR A 108 5.49 6.09 6.75
N SER A 109 5.01 6.23 7.99
CA SER A 109 4.88 5.12 8.93
C SER A 109 3.81 5.35 10.00
N ASP A 110 3.47 4.28 10.70
CA ASP A 110 2.65 4.30 11.91
C ASP A 110 2.87 3.03 12.75
N GLU A 111 2.36 3.05 13.98
CA GLU A 111 2.19 1.84 14.77
C GLU A 111 0.89 1.13 14.38
N ILE A 112 0.95 -0.18 14.17
CA ILE A 112 -0.23 -1.03 13.96
C ILE A 112 -0.25 -2.15 14.99
N GLN A 113 -1.43 -2.67 15.30
CA GLN A 113 -1.55 -3.91 16.07
C GLN A 113 -0.98 -5.07 15.24
N TYR A 114 -0.10 -5.87 15.85
CA TYR A 114 0.48 -7.05 15.23
C TYR A 114 -0.51 -8.20 15.26
N LEU A 115 -1.08 -8.55 14.09
CA LEU A 115 -2.07 -9.61 13.94
C LEU A 115 -3.18 -9.49 15.02
N ASP A 116 -3.68 -10.63 15.52
CA ASP A 116 -4.61 -10.73 16.64
C ASP A 116 -3.88 -10.88 17.99
N THR A 117 -2.78 -10.14 18.18
CA THR A 117 -2.05 -10.09 19.45
C THR A 117 -2.27 -8.76 20.18
N ASP A 118 -1.83 -8.66 21.43
CA ASP A 118 -1.77 -7.41 22.18
C ASP A 118 -0.54 -6.55 21.85
N GLN A 119 0.36 -7.06 20.99
CA GLN A 119 1.58 -6.39 20.58
C GLN A 119 1.34 -5.34 19.49
N LYS A 120 2.21 -4.34 19.44
CA LYS A 120 2.27 -3.35 18.36
C LYS A 120 3.56 -3.47 17.58
N ALA A 121 3.51 -3.13 16.30
CA ALA A 121 4.66 -3.12 15.43
C ALA A 121 4.68 -1.86 14.55
N HIS A 122 5.89 -1.34 14.36
CA HIS A 122 6.12 -0.17 13.52
C HIS A 122 6.01 -0.55 12.05
N ARG A 123 4.91 -0.16 11.38
CA ARG A 123 4.76 -0.35 9.93
C ARG A 123 5.24 0.89 9.20
N SER A 124 6.04 0.69 8.17
CA SER A 124 6.50 1.74 7.28
C SER A 124 6.33 1.36 5.81
N VAL A 125 6.18 2.37 4.97
CA VAL A 125 6.26 2.23 3.52
C VAL A 125 7.31 3.20 3.00
N SER A 126 8.10 2.72 2.05
CA SER A 126 9.01 3.54 1.26
C SER A 126 8.74 3.34 -0.22
N VAL A 127 8.71 4.44 -0.97
CA VAL A 127 8.47 4.44 -2.41
C VAL A 127 9.57 5.19 -3.13
N ILE A 128 10.10 4.59 -4.19
CA ILE A 128 11.06 5.20 -5.10
C ILE A 128 10.40 5.28 -6.48
N PRO A 129 9.85 6.44 -6.88
CA PRO A 129 9.32 6.65 -8.22
C PRO A 129 10.44 6.54 -9.27
N ASP A 130 10.05 6.18 -10.50
CA ASP A 130 10.98 6.09 -11.64
C ASP A 130 12.17 5.16 -11.40
N CYS A 131 11.96 4.11 -10.60
CA CYS A 131 12.96 3.08 -10.32
C CYS A 131 13.26 2.25 -11.58
N GLU A 132 12.22 1.90 -12.34
CA GLU A 132 12.29 1.39 -13.72
C GLU A 132 11.45 2.32 -14.62
N PRO A 133 11.57 2.25 -15.97
CA PRO A 133 10.78 3.09 -16.86
C PRO A 133 9.27 2.89 -16.61
N GLY A 134 8.61 3.96 -16.14
CA GLY A 134 7.18 3.97 -15.84
C GLY A 134 6.76 3.27 -14.54
N LYS A 135 7.70 2.78 -13.73
CA LYS A 135 7.39 2.04 -12.50
C LYS A 135 8.05 2.63 -11.26
N ALA A 136 7.29 2.63 -10.18
CA ALA A 136 7.75 2.91 -8.83
C ALA A 136 8.09 1.60 -8.13
N TYR A 137 9.19 1.61 -7.39
CA TYR A 137 9.49 0.59 -6.39
C TYR A 137 8.78 0.92 -5.09
N VAL A 138 8.09 -0.06 -4.53
CA VAL A 138 7.39 0.05 -3.26
C VAL A 138 7.91 -1.04 -2.33
N ARG A 139 8.30 -0.61 -1.13
CA ARG A 139 8.69 -1.49 -0.04
C ARG A 139 7.89 -1.18 1.19
N TRP A 140 7.23 -2.20 1.69
CA TRP A 140 6.62 -2.23 3.02
C TRP A 140 7.55 -2.93 3.99
N SER A 141 7.60 -2.43 5.22
CA SER A 141 8.40 -3.04 6.29
C SER A 141 7.70 -2.94 7.62
N LEU A 142 7.85 -3.99 8.43
CA LEU A 142 7.30 -4.10 9.76
C LEU A 142 8.47 -4.24 10.75
N GLY A 143 8.46 -3.44 11.81
CA GLY A 143 9.42 -3.57 12.90
C GLY A 143 9.09 -4.78 13.79
N ASP A 144 10.02 -5.11 14.69
CA ASP A 144 9.80 -6.16 15.68
C ASP A 144 8.57 -5.83 16.56
N PRO A 145 7.59 -6.76 16.67
CA PRO A 145 6.46 -6.59 17.56
C PRO A 145 6.89 -6.45 19.03
N LYS A 146 6.23 -5.56 19.77
CA LYS A 146 6.50 -5.26 21.20
C LYS A 146 5.22 -5.11 22.01
#